data_AF-A0A6P7LQ30-F1
#
_entry.id   AF-A0A6P7LQ30-F1
#
_cell.length_a   1.000
_cell.length_b   1.000
_cell.length_c   1.000
_cell.angle_alpha   90.00
_cell.angle_beta   90.00
_cell.angle_gamma   90.00
#
_symmetry.space_group_name_H-M   'P 1'
#
loop_
_entity.id
_entity.type
_entity.pdbx_description
1 polymer ?
#
loop_
_entity_poly.entity_id
_entity_poly.type
_entity_poly.pdbx_seq_one_letter_code
_entity_poly.pdbx_strand_id
1 'polypeptide(L)'
;MAAEPTREWTDEQLKSDDFSKKDIIQFIQDNATHSFLNEHKLLGNMKNVAKTAKKEQLVIAYNQLFESKSFKGTEPVENVTEQIKAVKIEEKPQEVKAEVVDEGPPKYTKSVLKKGDKTNFPKKGDTVSCWYTGTLEDGTVFDTNIPTAARKKKQAKPLSFKVGMGKVIKGWDMALLTMSKGETARLEIEPEWAYGKKGVPESKIPPNAKLIFEVELVSVD
;
A
#
# COMPACT_ATOMS: atom_id res chain seq x y z
N MET A 1 0.29 -1.94 -2.45
CA MET A 1 0.12 -3.40 -2.31
C MET A 1 -1.35 -3.66 -2.12
N ALA A 2 -2.12 -3.63 -3.21
CA ALA A 2 -3.09 -4.71 -3.32
C ALA A 2 -2.23 -5.97 -3.25
N ALA A 3 -2.33 -6.71 -2.15
CA ALA A 3 -1.66 -7.99 -2.04
C ALA A 3 -2.09 -8.79 -3.28
N GLU A 4 -1.12 -9.32 -4.05
CA GLU A 4 -1.45 -10.35 -5.03
C GLU A 4 -2.20 -11.41 -4.23
N PRO A 5 -3.51 -11.57 -4.45
CA PRO A 5 -4.27 -12.52 -3.67
C PRO A 5 -3.63 -13.88 -3.90
N THR A 6 -3.42 -14.65 -2.84
CA THR A 6 -2.87 -15.99 -2.98
C THR A 6 -3.87 -16.84 -3.75
N ARG A 7 -3.40 -17.72 -4.64
CA ARG A 7 -4.29 -18.56 -5.46
C ARG A 7 -4.91 -19.62 -4.56
N GLU A 8 -6.05 -19.32 -3.96
CA GLU A 8 -6.69 -20.18 -2.96
C GLU A 8 -7.40 -21.39 -3.59
N TRP A 9 -7.71 -21.33 -4.89
CA TRP A 9 -8.39 -22.41 -5.61
C TRP A 9 -7.61 -22.87 -6.85
N THR A 10 -7.51 -24.19 -7.01
CA THR A 10 -6.98 -24.85 -8.22
C THR A 10 -8.06 -24.98 -9.31
N ASP A 11 -7.63 -25.12 -10.56
CA ASP A 11 -8.55 -25.19 -11.70
C ASP A 11 -9.50 -26.40 -11.63
N GLU A 12 -9.07 -27.51 -11.02
CA GLU A 12 -9.89 -28.68 -10.76
C GLU A 12 -11.01 -28.41 -9.73
N GLN A 13 -10.71 -27.63 -8.67
CA GLN A 13 -11.72 -27.23 -7.69
C GLN A 13 -12.74 -26.24 -8.27
N LEU A 14 -12.28 -25.32 -9.13
CA LEU A 14 -13.14 -24.31 -9.75
C LEU A 14 -14.05 -24.91 -10.84
N LYS A 15 -13.60 -25.99 -11.50
CA LYS A 15 -14.41 -26.74 -12.48
C LYS A 15 -15.41 -27.70 -11.82
N SER A 16 -15.18 -28.11 -10.57
CA SER A 16 -16.04 -29.04 -9.85
C SER A 16 -17.45 -28.46 -9.65
N ASP A 17 -18.51 -29.24 -9.95
CA ASP A 17 -19.92 -28.80 -9.89
C ASP A 17 -20.33 -28.27 -8.51
N ASP A 18 -19.71 -28.76 -7.44
CA ASP A 18 -19.92 -28.30 -6.05
C ASP A 18 -19.51 -26.84 -5.80
N PHE A 19 -18.61 -26.27 -6.60
CA PHE A 19 -18.13 -24.92 -6.35
C PHE A 19 -19.11 -23.83 -6.83
N SER A 20 -19.50 -22.90 -5.98
CA SER A 20 -20.50 -21.90 -6.36
C SER A 20 -19.94 -20.87 -7.35
N LYS A 21 -20.56 -20.76 -8.54
CA LYS A 21 -20.24 -19.71 -9.55
C LYS A 21 -20.19 -18.29 -8.96
N LYS A 22 -21.07 -18.07 -7.98
CA LYS A 22 -21.19 -16.85 -7.22
C LYS A 22 -19.89 -16.48 -6.51
N ASP A 23 -19.27 -17.43 -5.84
CA ASP A 23 -18.05 -17.23 -5.07
C ASP A 23 -16.89 -16.81 -5.97
N ILE A 24 -16.75 -17.48 -7.13
CA ILE A 24 -15.75 -17.14 -8.16
C ILE A 24 -15.96 -15.70 -8.64
N ILE A 25 -17.20 -15.31 -8.96
CA ILE A 25 -17.51 -13.95 -9.43
C ILE A 25 -17.16 -12.92 -8.36
N GLN A 26 -17.53 -13.17 -7.11
CA GLN A 26 -17.26 -12.24 -6.01
C GLN A 26 -15.76 -12.07 -5.78
N PHE A 27 -15.00 -13.16 -5.81
CA PHE A 27 -13.55 -13.07 -5.68
C PHE A 27 -12.93 -12.27 -6.81
N ILE A 28 -13.30 -12.57 -8.07
CA ILE A 28 -12.78 -11.83 -9.23
C ILE A 28 -13.19 -10.35 -9.13
N GLN A 29 -14.44 -10.03 -8.78
CA GLN A 29 -14.90 -8.64 -8.62
C GLN A 29 -14.19 -7.88 -7.50
N ASP A 30 -13.86 -8.56 -6.41
CA ASP A 30 -13.16 -7.98 -5.28
C ASP A 30 -11.69 -7.70 -5.61
N ASN A 31 -11.06 -8.62 -6.34
CA ASN A 31 -9.61 -8.64 -6.55
C ASN A 31 -9.14 -8.18 -7.93
N ALA A 32 -9.99 -8.12 -8.96
CA ALA A 32 -9.60 -7.73 -10.32
C ALA A 32 -9.78 -6.23 -10.60
N THR A 33 -8.98 -5.69 -11.52
CA THR A 33 -9.17 -4.30 -11.98
C THR A 33 -10.52 -4.10 -12.66
N HIS A 34 -11.00 -2.87 -12.65
CA HIS A 34 -12.25 -2.51 -13.32
C HIS A 34 -12.19 -2.79 -14.83
N SER A 35 -11.00 -2.63 -15.43
CA SER A 35 -10.74 -2.96 -16.84
C SER A 35 -10.89 -4.46 -17.10
N PHE A 36 -10.29 -5.31 -16.26
CA PHE A 36 -10.39 -6.76 -16.36
C PHE A 36 -11.82 -7.27 -16.19
N LEU A 37 -12.56 -6.70 -15.22
CA LEU A 37 -13.97 -7.04 -14.99
C LEU A 37 -14.85 -6.65 -16.18
N ASN A 38 -14.55 -5.53 -16.82
CA ASN A 38 -15.27 -5.08 -18.01
C ASN A 38 -14.98 -5.99 -19.21
N GLU A 39 -13.73 -6.38 -19.43
CA GLU A 39 -13.31 -7.27 -20.51
C GLU A 39 -13.99 -8.64 -20.42
N HIS A 40 -14.04 -9.22 -19.23
CA HIS A 40 -14.70 -10.50 -19.00
C HIS A 40 -16.23 -10.40 -18.75
N LYS A 41 -16.82 -9.21 -18.89
CA LYS A 41 -18.25 -8.91 -18.62
C LYS A 41 -18.71 -9.35 -17.23
N LEU A 42 -17.80 -9.28 -16.26
CA LEU A 42 -18.03 -9.56 -14.85
C LEU A 42 -18.36 -8.29 -14.07
N LEU A 43 -18.56 -7.15 -14.75
CA LEU A 43 -18.95 -5.89 -14.12
C LEU A 43 -20.45 -5.89 -13.76
N GLY A 44 -20.78 -5.49 -12.53
CA GLY A 44 -22.16 -5.27 -12.09
C GLY A 44 -22.69 -6.32 -11.13
N ASN A 45 -24.01 -6.41 -10.99
CA ASN A 45 -24.63 -7.17 -9.90
C ASN A 45 -24.40 -8.68 -10.07
N MET A 46 -23.73 -9.28 -9.09
CA MET A 46 -23.37 -10.71 -9.01
C MET A 46 -24.52 -11.66 -9.37
N LYS A 47 -25.77 -11.35 -9.02
CA LYS A 47 -26.94 -12.18 -9.36
C LYS A 47 -27.27 -12.19 -10.86
N ASN A 48 -26.99 -11.10 -11.57
CA ASN A 48 -27.16 -11.02 -13.02
C ASN A 48 -25.95 -11.63 -13.74
N VAL A 49 -24.74 -11.32 -13.28
CA VAL A 49 -23.49 -11.88 -13.84
C VAL A 49 -23.49 -13.42 -13.74
N ALA A 50 -23.95 -14.00 -12.64
CA ALA A 50 -24.04 -15.45 -12.47
C ALA A 50 -25.09 -16.13 -13.38
N LYS A 51 -26.04 -15.38 -13.95
CA LYS A 51 -27.04 -15.89 -14.91
C LYS A 51 -26.53 -15.86 -16.35
N THR A 52 -25.69 -14.88 -16.69
CA THR A 52 -25.13 -14.71 -18.03
C THR A 52 -23.77 -15.37 -18.21
N ALA A 53 -22.94 -15.48 -17.16
CA ALA A 53 -21.61 -16.08 -17.23
C ALA A 53 -21.63 -17.61 -17.04
N LYS A 54 -20.97 -18.32 -17.97
CA LYS A 54 -20.76 -19.78 -17.87
C LYS A 54 -19.63 -20.09 -16.89
N LYS A 55 -19.73 -21.23 -16.19
CA LYS A 55 -18.74 -21.60 -15.16
C LYS A 55 -17.32 -21.68 -15.71
N GLU A 56 -17.16 -22.30 -16.87
CA GLU A 56 -15.87 -22.43 -17.55
C GLU A 56 -15.24 -21.06 -17.87
N GLN A 57 -16.04 -20.06 -18.26
CA GLN A 57 -15.58 -18.69 -18.50
C GLN A 57 -15.09 -18.01 -17.21
N LEU A 58 -15.74 -18.31 -16.07
CA LEU A 58 -15.32 -17.79 -14.77
C LEU A 58 -13.98 -18.40 -14.33
N VAL A 59 -13.76 -19.69 -14.59
CA VAL A 59 -12.47 -20.35 -14.27
C VAL A 59 -11.34 -19.78 -15.13
N ILE A 60 -11.60 -19.55 -16.43
CA ILE A 60 -10.60 -18.95 -17.34
C ILE A 60 -10.27 -17.52 -16.88
N ALA A 61 -11.28 -16.70 -16.59
CA ALA A 61 -11.08 -15.33 -16.09
C ALA A 61 -10.30 -15.32 -14.77
N TYR A 62 -10.59 -16.24 -13.84
CA TYR A 62 -9.82 -16.37 -12.61
C TYR A 62 -8.34 -16.69 -12.89
N ASN A 63 -8.04 -17.62 -13.79
CA ASN A 63 -6.65 -17.97 -14.10
C ASN A 63 -5.92 -16.83 -14.83
N GLN A 64 -6.58 -16.19 -15.80
CA GLN A 64 -6.02 -15.04 -16.52
C GLN A 64 -5.77 -13.85 -15.59
N LEU A 65 -6.62 -13.64 -14.58
CA LEU A 65 -6.41 -12.59 -13.59
C LEU A 65 -5.04 -12.75 -12.89
N PHE A 66 -4.70 -13.98 -12.51
CA PHE A 66 -3.44 -14.30 -11.84
C PHE A 66 -2.24 -14.31 -12.78
N GLU A 67 -2.41 -14.81 -14.01
CA GLU A 67 -1.34 -14.83 -15.01
C GLU A 67 -1.00 -13.42 -15.51
N SER A 68 -2.03 -12.61 -15.76
CA SER A 68 -1.89 -11.21 -16.18
C SER A 68 -1.51 -10.27 -15.04
N LYS A 69 -1.60 -10.73 -13.78
CA LYS A 69 -1.44 -9.92 -12.56
C LYS A 69 -2.31 -8.66 -12.59
N SER A 70 -3.48 -8.74 -13.22
CA SER A 70 -4.43 -7.64 -13.41
C SER A 70 -5.30 -7.43 -12.18
N PHE A 71 -4.65 -7.39 -11.01
CA PHE A 71 -5.31 -7.22 -9.72
C PHE A 71 -5.62 -5.75 -9.46
N LYS A 72 -6.73 -5.51 -8.76
CA LYS A 72 -7.24 -4.20 -8.40
C LYS A 72 -6.19 -3.43 -7.61
N GLY A 73 -5.47 -2.54 -8.27
CA GLY A 73 -4.38 -1.76 -7.67
C GLY A 73 -3.12 -1.63 -8.54
N THR A 74 -3.09 -2.20 -9.74
CA THR A 74 -1.92 -2.14 -10.64
C THR A 74 -2.08 -1.30 -11.92
N GLU A 75 -3.14 -0.52 -12.11
CA GLU A 75 -3.27 0.36 -13.31
C GLU A 75 -3.70 1.81 -12.99
N PRO A 76 -3.12 2.80 -13.71
CA PRO A 76 -3.05 4.21 -13.35
C PRO A 76 -4.39 4.94 -13.52
N VAL A 77 -4.65 5.86 -12.60
CA VAL A 77 -5.82 6.75 -12.59
C VAL A 77 -5.71 7.88 -13.62
N GLU A 78 -5.66 7.55 -14.92
CA GLU A 78 -5.93 8.51 -16.00
C GLU A 78 -7.41 8.43 -16.39
N ASN A 79 -8.25 9.09 -15.60
CA ASN A 79 -9.46 9.82 -16.02
C ASN A 79 -10.37 10.00 -14.80
N VAL A 80 -10.24 11.12 -14.09
CA VAL A 80 -11.35 12.01 -13.71
C VAL A 80 -10.67 13.22 -13.07
N THR A 81 -10.43 14.28 -13.81
CA THR A 81 -10.51 15.68 -13.30
C THR A 81 -10.44 16.67 -14.47
N GLU A 82 -11.26 16.45 -15.51
CA GLU A 82 -11.91 17.62 -16.09
C GLU A 82 -13.02 18.02 -15.12
N GLN A 83 -13.01 19.29 -14.72
CA GLN A 83 -14.05 19.95 -13.93
C GLN A 83 -14.02 19.74 -12.41
N ILE A 84 -13.12 20.40 -11.68
CA ILE A 84 -13.54 21.25 -10.56
C ILE A 84 -12.60 22.47 -10.46
N LYS A 85 -13.09 23.60 -10.97
CA LYS A 85 -12.52 24.94 -10.75
C LYS A 85 -12.96 25.46 -9.38
N ALA A 86 -12.04 26.21 -8.77
CA ALA A 86 -12.25 27.36 -7.88
C ALA A 86 -12.43 27.16 -6.36
N VAL A 87 -11.79 28.10 -5.63
CA VAL A 87 -11.82 28.44 -4.18
C VAL A 87 -10.86 27.60 -3.33
N LYS A 88 -9.66 28.04 -2.94
CA LYS A 88 -9.10 29.26 -2.28
C LYS A 88 -9.22 29.27 -0.74
N ILE A 89 -8.11 28.84 -0.11
CA ILE A 89 -7.39 29.31 1.12
C ILE A 89 -8.20 29.51 2.42
N GLU A 90 -7.81 28.87 3.55
CA GLU A 90 -7.01 29.46 4.65
C GLU A 90 -6.74 28.46 5.82
N GLU A 91 -5.57 28.58 6.48
CA GLU A 91 -5.09 27.85 7.68
C GLU A 91 -5.96 28.16 8.92
N LYS A 92 -6.08 27.34 9.99
CA LYS A 92 -5.09 26.91 11.02
C LYS A 92 -5.79 25.95 12.04
N PRO A 93 -5.14 25.39 13.08
CA PRO A 93 -5.25 23.98 13.47
C PRO A 93 -6.09 23.75 14.74
N GLN A 94 -6.68 22.56 14.89
CA GLN A 94 -7.17 22.12 16.19
C GLN A 94 -7.06 20.61 16.39
N GLU A 95 -6.39 20.28 17.50
CA GLU A 95 -6.26 18.99 18.16
C GLU A 95 -7.62 18.48 18.65
N VAL A 96 -7.95 17.18 18.51
CA VAL A 96 -8.81 16.40 19.43
C VAL A 96 -8.84 14.91 19.03
N LYS A 97 -8.52 14.07 20.04
CA LYS A 97 -9.03 12.74 20.47
C LYS A 97 -9.30 11.61 19.47
N ALA A 98 -8.91 10.43 19.95
CA ALA A 98 -9.22 9.12 19.43
C ALA A 98 -10.73 8.94 19.23
N GLU A 99 -11.14 8.82 17.98
CA GLU A 99 -12.35 8.18 17.48
C GLU A 99 -12.13 7.93 15.98
N VAL A 100 -12.64 6.81 15.47
CA VAL A 100 -12.56 6.37 14.07
C VAL A 100 -13.17 7.44 13.16
N VAL A 101 -12.41 8.01 12.21
CA VAL A 101 -12.95 8.96 11.20
C VAL A 101 -12.48 8.59 9.79
N ASP A 102 -13.50 8.31 9.00
CA ASP A 102 -13.61 8.23 7.55
C ASP A 102 -12.94 9.44 6.85
N GLU A 103 -11.74 9.26 6.26
CA GLU A 103 -11.10 10.25 5.38
C GLU A 103 -10.23 9.53 4.33
N GLY A 104 -10.90 8.82 3.42
CA GLY A 104 -10.30 8.23 2.23
C GLY A 104 -9.34 7.05 2.48
N PRO A 105 -9.03 6.27 1.43
CA PRO A 105 -8.11 5.16 1.54
C PRO A 105 -6.73 5.66 2.00
N PRO A 106 -6.01 4.89 2.85
CA PRO A 106 -4.66 5.23 3.25
C PRO A 106 -3.80 5.47 2.01
N LYS A 107 -3.23 6.67 1.88
CA LYS A 107 -2.37 7.06 0.75
C LYS A 107 -0.94 6.54 0.92
N TYR A 108 -0.83 5.39 1.56
CA TYR A 108 0.41 4.65 1.70
C TYR A 108 0.10 3.16 1.63
N THR A 109 1.07 2.43 1.13
CA THR A 109 1.10 0.99 1.08
C THR A 109 2.20 0.51 2.03
N LYS A 110 1.93 -0.55 2.78
CA LYS A 110 2.96 -1.32 3.48
C LYS A 110 3.02 -2.74 2.93
N SER A 111 4.22 -3.26 2.78
CA SER A 111 4.48 -4.69 2.52
C SER A 111 5.59 -5.17 3.42
N VAL A 112 5.32 -6.24 4.15
CA VAL A 112 6.28 -6.82 5.08
C VAL A 112 7.22 -7.74 4.30
N LEU A 113 8.50 -7.39 4.18
CA LEU A 113 9.52 -8.27 3.59
C LEU A 113 9.99 -9.30 4.59
N LYS A 114 10.18 -8.89 5.84
CA LYS A 114 10.60 -9.75 6.94
C LYS A 114 9.69 -9.53 8.11
N LYS A 115 9.03 -10.61 8.55
CA LYS A 115 8.17 -10.57 9.72
C LYS A 115 9.03 -10.33 10.96
N GLY A 116 8.60 -9.38 11.80
CA GLY A 116 9.18 -9.18 13.12
C GLY A 116 8.59 -10.14 14.15
N ASP A 117 8.70 -9.73 15.40
CA ASP A 117 8.24 -10.50 16.55
C ASP A 117 6.70 -10.59 16.65
N LYS A 118 5.97 -9.73 15.95
CA LYS A 118 4.49 -9.63 15.97
C LYS A 118 3.86 -9.45 17.37
N THR A 119 4.66 -9.20 18.40
CA THR A 119 4.17 -8.95 19.76
C THR A 119 4.37 -7.50 20.16
N ASN A 120 5.54 -6.93 19.84
CA ASN A 120 5.88 -5.56 20.18
C ASN A 120 5.59 -4.62 19.01
N PHE A 121 4.43 -3.96 19.05
CA PHE A 121 4.07 -2.87 18.14
C PHE A 121 4.25 -1.52 18.84
N PRO A 122 4.82 -0.51 18.18
CA PRO A 122 4.99 0.80 18.75
C PRO A 122 3.64 1.52 18.85
N LYS A 123 3.43 2.26 19.93
CA LYS A 123 2.24 3.08 20.17
C LYS A 123 2.57 4.54 19.98
N LYS A 124 1.51 5.35 19.82
CA LYS A 124 1.63 6.80 19.71
C LYS A 124 2.39 7.36 20.92
N GLY A 125 3.55 7.95 20.65
CA GLY A 125 4.45 8.55 21.63
C GLY A 125 5.67 7.72 22.01
N ASP A 126 5.70 6.42 21.65
CA ASP A 126 6.85 5.55 21.87
C ASP A 126 8.03 5.95 20.99
N THR A 127 9.23 5.69 21.49
CA THR A 127 10.47 5.94 20.77
C THR A 127 10.84 4.71 19.96
N VAL A 128 10.84 4.84 18.64
CA VAL A 128 11.25 3.77 17.74
C VAL A 128 12.64 4.02 17.20
N SER A 129 13.43 2.96 17.08
CA SER A 129 14.73 2.96 16.41
C SER A 129 14.64 2.12 15.14
N CYS A 130 14.90 2.70 13.98
CA CYS A 130 14.84 1.99 12.70
C CYS A 130 15.96 2.35 11.73
N TRP A 131 16.26 1.41 10.84
CA TRP A 131 17.04 1.63 9.63
C TRP A 131 16.11 1.88 8.47
N TYR A 132 16.53 2.73 7.53
CA TYR A 132 15.74 2.93 6.32
C TYR A 132 16.57 3.33 5.11
N THR A 133 16.01 3.06 3.95
CA THR A 133 16.47 3.54 2.65
C THR A 133 15.28 4.04 1.85
N GLY A 134 15.30 5.33 1.51
CA GLY A 134 14.34 6.01 0.66
C GLY A 134 14.81 6.06 -0.79
N THR A 135 14.01 5.49 -1.69
CA THR A 135 14.17 5.52 -3.14
C THR A 135 12.97 6.18 -3.83
N LEU A 136 13.24 6.82 -4.95
CA LEU A 136 12.21 7.26 -5.89
C LEU A 136 11.72 6.05 -6.72
N GLU A 137 10.64 6.23 -7.46
CA GLU A 137 10.08 5.20 -8.37
C GLU A 137 11.08 4.75 -9.45
N ASP A 138 11.97 5.65 -9.87
CA ASP A 138 13.07 5.38 -10.80
C ASP A 138 14.20 4.53 -10.15
N GLY A 139 14.11 4.21 -8.87
CA GLY A 139 15.14 3.49 -8.11
C GLY A 139 16.27 4.39 -7.58
N THR A 140 16.26 5.67 -7.92
CA THR A 140 17.19 6.66 -7.38
C THR A 140 17.05 6.78 -5.86
N VAL A 141 18.10 6.43 -5.11
CA VAL A 141 18.16 6.60 -3.65
C VAL A 141 18.31 8.08 -3.33
N PHE A 142 17.32 8.67 -2.67
CA PHE A 142 17.36 10.09 -2.25
C PHE A 142 17.82 10.25 -0.80
N ASP A 143 17.58 9.24 0.04
CA ASP A 143 17.98 9.27 1.45
C ASP A 143 18.22 7.86 1.99
N THR A 144 19.22 7.66 2.84
CA THR A 144 19.43 6.38 3.52
C THR A 144 20.20 6.58 4.80
N ASN A 145 19.78 5.88 5.86
CA ASN A 145 20.53 5.81 7.11
C ASN A 145 21.32 4.49 7.21
N ILE A 146 21.28 3.61 6.21
CA ILE A 146 22.01 2.34 6.26
C ILE A 146 23.50 2.59 5.98
N PRO A 147 24.43 2.20 6.88
CA PRO A 147 25.85 2.42 6.66
C PRO A 147 26.38 1.54 5.51
N THR A 148 26.80 2.17 4.42
CA THR A 148 27.35 1.50 3.22
C THR A 148 28.77 0.95 3.41
N ALA A 149 29.52 1.40 4.43
CA ALA A 149 30.87 0.93 4.71
C ALA A 149 30.91 0.02 5.94
N ALA A 150 31.44 -1.20 5.80
CA ALA A 150 31.58 -2.18 6.88
C ALA A 150 32.31 -1.62 8.13
N ARG A 151 33.23 -0.66 7.95
CA ARG A 151 33.91 0.05 9.05
C ARG A 151 33.01 1.04 9.81
N LYS A 152 32.02 1.64 9.15
CA LYS A 152 31.03 2.55 9.76
C LYS A 152 29.89 1.80 10.47
N LYS A 153 29.69 0.51 10.17
CA LYS A 153 28.64 -0.32 10.77
C LYS A 153 28.73 -0.42 12.31
N LYS A 154 29.94 -0.28 12.89
CA LYS A 154 30.16 -0.26 14.35
C LYS A 154 29.80 1.06 15.03
N GLN A 155 29.71 2.17 14.29
CA GLN A 155 29.36 3.50 14.83
C GLN A 155 28.01 4.01 14.33
N ALA A 156 27.42 3.34 13.34
CA ALA A 156 26.11 3.71 12.81
C ALA A 156 25.05 3.48 13.89
N LYS A 157 24.25 4.52 14.14
CA LYS A 157 23.12 4.46 15.07
C LYS A 157 21.81 4.47 14.26
N PRO A 158 20.85 3.60 14.60
CA PRO A 158 19.54 3.62 13.95
C PRO A 158 18.85 4.96 14.20
N LEU A 159 18.04 5.41 13.24
CA LEU A 159 17.28 6.65 13.39
C LEU A 159 16.28 6.43 14.52
N SER A 160 16.33 7.28 15.54
CA SER A 160 15.46 7.18 16.71
C SER A 160 14.55 8.39 16.81
N PHE A 161 13.23 8.16 16.86
CA PHE A 161 12.23 9.24 16.95
C PHE A 161 10.94 8.73 17.59
N LYS A 162 10.08 9.67 18.00
CA LYS A 162 8.76 9.34 18.56
C LYS A 162 7.72 9.16 17.46
N VAL A 163 7.14 7.97 17.37
CA VAL A 163 6.05 7.68 16.41
C VAL A 163 4.74 8.28 16.90
N GLY A 164 3.81 8.62 16.02
CA GLY A 164 2.50 9.15 16.39
C GLY A 164 2.52 10.65 16.72
N MET A 165 3.66 11.32 16.60
CA MET A 165 3.83 12.72 17.03
C MET A 165 4.05 13.70 15.86
N GLY A 166 3.89 13.24 14.60
CA GLY A 166 4.11 14.09 13.42
C GLY A 166 5.56 14.54 13.25
N LYS A 167 6.51 13.79 13.83
CA LYS A 167 7.96 14.00 13.65
C LYS A 167 8.45 13.55 12.27
N VAL A 168 7.67 12.70 11.61
CA VAL A 168 7.90 12.15 10.27
C VAL A 168 6.66 12.35 9.41
N ILE A 169 6.79 12.09 8.12
CA ILE A 169 5.67 12.17 7.17
C ILE A 169 4.51 11.26 7.59
N LYS A 170 3.28 11.66 7.27
CA LYS A 170 2.06 10.98 7.74
C LYS A 170 2.03 9.49 7.36
N GLY A 171 2.52 9.15 6.16
CA GLY A 171 2.63 7.75 5.73
C GLY A 171 3.56 6.91 6.59
N TRP A 172 4.68 7.48 7.04
CA TRP A 172 5.61 6.80 7.96
C TRP A 172 4.98 6.58 9.33
N ASP A 173 4.34 7.61 9.86
CA ASP A 173 3.74 7.59 11.18
C ASP A 173 2.66 6.49 11.27
N MET A 174 1.79 6.41 10.26
CA MET A 174 0.76 5.36 10.17
C MET A 174 1.34 3.98 9.89
N ALA A 175 2.34 3.88 9.02
CA ALA A 175 2.95 2.59 8.68
C ALA A 175 3.68 1.95 9.86
N LEU A 176 4.48 2.73 10.59
CA LEU A 176 5.31 2.23 11.68
C LEU A 176 4.50 1.74 12.87
N LEU A 177 3.34 2.35 13.16
CA LEU A 177 2.40 1.86 14.17
C LEU A 177 1.93 0.43 13.90
N THR A 178 1.96 -0.01 12.64
CA THR A 178 1.57 -1.37 12.24
C THR A 178 2.77 -2.34 12.17
N MET A 179 3.99 -1.87 12.37
CA MET A 179 5.20 -2.70 12.30
C MET A 179 5.54 -3.29 13.66
N SER A 180 6.00 -4.53 13.67
CA SER A 180 6.51 -5.17 14.88
C SER A 180 8.02 -5.04 15.04
N LYS A 181 8.53 -5.13 16.27
CA LYS A 181 9.99 -5.13 16.53
C LYS A 181 10.67 -6.22 15.71
N GLY A 182 11.75 -5.86 15.01
CA GLY A 182 12.49 -6.74 14.10
C GLY A 182 11.86 -6.90 12.71
N GLU A 183 10.74 -6.22 12.42
CA GLU A 183 10.08 -6.25 11.11
C GLU A 183 10.82 -5.39 10.10
N THR A 184 11.01 -5.94 8.90
CA THR A 184 11.44 -5.18 7.72
C THR A 184 10.25 -5.05 6.78
N ALA A 185 9.87 -3.82 6.46
CA ALA A 185 8.75 -3.53 5.58
C ALA A 185 9.14 -2.49 4.53
N ARG A 186 8.62 -2.66 3.32
CA ARG A 186 8.66 -1.69 2.24
C ARG A 186 7.37 -0.88 2.31
N LEU A 187 7.54 0.40 2.52
CA LEU A 187 6.52 1.42 2.56
C LEU A 187 6.55 2.18 1.25
N GLU A 188 5.40 2.34 0.62
CA GLU A 188 5.26 3.20 -0.53
C GLU A 188 4.28 4.29 -0.15
N ILE A 189 4.70 5.54 -0.23
CA ILE A 189 3.94 6.66 0.29
C ILE A 189 3.72 7.63 -0.85
N GLU A 190 2.44 7.89 -1.10
CA GLU A 190 2.03 8.86 -2.09
C GLU A 190 2.51 10.25 -1.68
N PRO A 191 2.80 11.14 -2.65
CA PRO A 191 3.26 12.49 -2.36
C PRO A 191 2.36 13.20 -1.35
N GLU A 192 1.04 13.01 -1.41
CA GLU A 192 0.09 13.65 -0.51
C GLU A 192 0.31 13.36 0.98
N TRP A 193 0.86 12.18 1.32
CA TRP A 193 1.22 11.80 2.70
C TRP A 193 2.74 11.84 2.93
N ALA A 194 3.48 12.38 1.97
CA ALA A 194 4.92 12.65 1.98
C ALA A 194 5.19 14.16 1.81
N TYR A 195 5.79 14.60 0.68
CA TYR A 195 6.20 15.98 0.42
C TYR A 195 5.29 16.76 -0.54
N GLY A 196 4.20 16.14 -0.97
CA GLY A 196 3.12 16.71 -1.76
C GLY A 196 3.54 17.20 -3.14
N LYS A 197 2.74 18.13 -3.68
CA LYS A 197 2.95 18.79 -4.97
C LYS A 197 4.22 19.64 -5.02
N LYS A 198 4.81 19.97 -3.87
CA LYS A 198 6.03 20.78 -3.79
C LYS A 198 7.29 19.94 -4.00
N GLY A 199 7.27 18.67 -3.62
CA GLY A 199 8.48 17.84 -3.58
C GLY A 199 9.53 18.41 -2.64
N VAL A 200 10.77 17.97 -2.78
CA VAL A 200 11.93 18.48 -2.04
C VAL A 200 13.10 18.63 -3.01
N PRO A 201 13.29 19.82 -3.62
CA PRO A 201 14.35 20.02 -4.60
C PRO A 201 15.75 19.81 -3.99
N GLU A 202 15.94 20.11 -2.71
CA GLU A 202 17.21 19.89 -1.97
C GLU A 202 17.62 18.42 -1.92
N SER A 203 16.65 17.51 -1.81
CA SER A 203 16.86 16.06 -1.81
C SER A 203 16.62 15.44 -3.19
N LYS A 204 16.54 16.25 -4.25
CA LYS A 204 16.23 15.83 -5.63
C LYS A 204 14.90 15.07 -5.76
N ILE A 205 13.96 15.33 -4.86
CA ILE A 205 12.62 14.72 -4.88
C ILE A 205 11.73 15.59 -5.76
N PRO A 206 11.25 15.10 -6.92
CA PRO A 206 10.40 15.88 -7.79
C PRO A 206 9.03 16.18 -7.16
N PRO A 207 8.31 17.19 -7.67
CA PRO A 207 6.94 17.44 -7.26
C PRO A 207 6.04 16.23 -7.56
N ASN A 208 5.13 15.89 -6.65
CA ASN A 208 4.29 14.70 -6.76
C ASN A 208 5.05 13.37 -6.86
N ALA A 209 6.29 13.32 -6.37
CA ALA A 209 7.02 12.06 -6.32
C ALA A 209 6.44 11.12 -5.27
N LYS A 210 6.15 9.89 -5.68
CA LYS A 210 5.92 8.79 -4.75
C LYS A 210 7.26 8.36 -4.16
N LEU A 211 7.25 8.11 -2.86
CA LEU A 211 8.45 7.71 -2.14
C LEU A 211 8.33 6.25 -1.73
N ILE A 212 9.39 5.51 -1.99
CA ILE A 212 9.50 4.11 -1.60
C ILE A 212 10.53 4.07 -0.48
N PHE A 213 10.16 3.56 0.68
CA PHE A 213 11.05 3.39 1.81
C PHE A 213 11.11 1.93 2.20
N GLU A 214 12.29 1.35 2.25
CA GLU A 214 12.50 0.11 2.97
C GLU A 214 12.90 0.46 4.40
N VAL A 215 12.14 -0.01 5.39
CA VAL A 215 12.34 0.30 6.81
C VAL A 215 12.50 -0.99 7.59
N GLU A 216 13.49 -1.04 8.48
CA GLU A 216 13.70 -2.12 9.44
C GLU A 216 13.57 -1.58 10.86
N LEU A 217 12.59 -2.08 11.61
CA LEU A 217 12.36 -1.70 13.00
C LEU A 217 13.32 -2.48 13.90
N VAL A 218 14.28 -1.79 14.52
CA VAL A 218 15.29 -2.42 15.38
C VAL A 218 14.78 -2.55 16.81
N SER A 219 14.25 -1.46 17.35
CA SER A 219 13.77 -1.37 18.74
C SER A 219 12.57 -0.44 18.86
N VAL A 220 11.79 -0.67 19.90
CA VAL A 220 10.66 0.14 20.35
C VAL A 220 10.83 0.30 21.86
N ASP A 221 10.76 1.53 22.36
CA ASP A 221 10.91 1.92 23.77
C ASP A 221 9.77 2.82 24.23
#